data_AF-A0A2W1ZR07-F1
#
_entry.id   AF-A0A2W1ZR07-F1
#
_cell.length_a   1.000
_cell.length_b   1.000
_cell.length_c   1.000
_cell.angle_alpha   90.00
_cell.angle_beta   90.00
_cell.angle_gamma   90.00
#
_symmetry.space_group_name_H-M   'P 1'
#
loop_
_entity.id
_entity.type
_entity.pdbx_description
1 polymer ?
#
loop_
_entity_poly.entity_id
_entity_poly.type
_entity_poly.pdbx_seq_one_letter_code
_entity_poly.pdbx_strand_id
1 'polypeptide(L)'
;MSEAAGVDQEVVQRQFPTWESLVAVAVMRWHEGRIAPLLATAGGGGAVVFLERLIAANLADPRMMRLLVSTLTAGADAANPAAPFYRNQYAGFHRTVRGLFEQDVLAGREPATIDPRRAADQLLALYEGLQLQGMLRDGLDVLAAFRDVTGRLRRGWAAGVGGEAADGVYDI
;
A
#
# COMPACT_ATOMS: atom_id res chain seq x y z
N MET A 1 28.49 6.23 -13.06
CA MET A 1 27.18 6.58 -12.48
C MET A 1 27.09 8.00 -11.95
N SER A 2 28.09 8.51 -11.20
CA SER A 2 28.21 9.95 -10.89
C SER A 2 28.23 10.80 -12.17
N GLU A 3 28.96 10.35 -13.18
CA GLU A 3 29.08 10.99 -14.49
C GLU A 3 27.77 11.06 -15.29
N ALA A 4 26.84 10.12 -15.10
CA ALA A 4 25.54 10.09 -15.79
C ALA A 4 24.49 11.00 -15.13
N ALA A 5 24.70 11.40 -13.86
CA ALA A 5 23.80 12.24 -13.10
C ALA A 5 24.34 13.66 -12.86
N GLY A 6 25.62 13.93 -13.20
CA GLY A 6 26.28 15.20 -12.93
C GLY A 6 26.47 15.49 -11.44
N VAL A 7 26.43 14.46 -10.59
CA VAL A 7 26.51 14.59 -9.12
C VAL A 7 27.85 14.06 -8.63
N ASP A 8 28.48 14.80 -7.73
CA ASP A 8 29.74 14.43 -7.09
C ASP A 8 29.64 13.04 -6.40
N GLN A 9 30.59 12.16 -6.73
CA GLN A 9 30.66 10.80 -6.18
C GLN A 9 30.77 10.78 -4.65
N GLU A 10 31.41 11.78 -4.05
CA GLU A 10 31.59 11.90 -2.60
C GLU A 10 30.28 12.30 -1.90
N VAL A 11 29.38 13.00 -2.60
CA VAL A 11 28.03 13.29 -2.12
C VAL A 11 27.14 12.03 -2.20
N VAL A 12 27.25 11.27 -3.29
CA VAL A 12 26.48 10.02 -3.47
C VAL A 12 26.87 8.98 -2.43
N GLN A 13 28.16 8.76 -2.16
CA GLN A 13 28.59 7.77 -1.14
C GLN A 13 28.18 8.17 0.28
N ARG A 14 28.15 9.47 0.59
CA ARG A 14 27.74 9.97 1.91
C ARG A 14 26.23 9.82 2.14
N GLN A 15 25.42 9.98 1.09
CA GLN A 15 23.97 9.81 1.17
C GLN A 15 23.53 8.35 1.00
N PHE A 16 24.28 7.55 0.26
CA PHE A 16 24.00 6.14 0.01
C PHE A 16 25.26 5.33 0.35
N PRO A 17 25.46 4.99 1.64
CA PRO A 17 26.66 4.30 2.10
C PRO A 17 26.83 2.91 1.49
N THR A 18 25.74 2.33 0.98
CA THR A 18 25.75 1.05 0.29
C THR A 18 25.06 1.15 -1.06
N TRP A 19 25.51 0.31 -2.00
CA TRP A 19 24.91 0.15 -3.32
C TRP A 19 23.42 -0.21 -3.23
N GLU A 20 23.08 -1.09 -2.29
CA GLU A 20 21.72 -1.55 -2.01
C GLU A 20 20.82 -0.37 -1.61
N SER A 21 21.34 0.57 -0.82
CA SER A 21 20.61 1.77 -0.40
C SER A 21 20.33 2.71 -1.58
N LEU A 22 21.28 2.85 -2.51
CA LEU A 22 21.10 3.65 -3.71
C LEU A 22 20.06 3.04 -4.65
N VAL A 23 20.16 1.73 -4.91
CA VAL A 23 19.21 1.00 -5.78
C VAL A 23 17.81 1.04 -5.18
N ALA A 24 17.68 0.85 -3.86
CA ALA A 24 16.42 0.96 -3.14
C ALA A 24 15.73 2.31 -3.35
N VAL A 25 16.47 3.40 -3.15
CA VAL A 25 15.93 4.76 -3.27
C VAL A 25 15.55 5.06 -4.73
N ALA A 26 16.38 4.64 -5.69
CA ALA A 26 16.08 4.81 -7.11
C ALA A 26 14.81 4.05 -7.53
N VAL A 27 14.69 2.80 -7.11
CA VAL A 27 13.50 1.96 -7.34
C VAL A 27 12.26 2.57 -6.72
N MET A 28 12.35 3.01 -5.46
CA MET A 28 11.20 3.55 -4.74
C MET A 28 10.74 4.89 -5.33
N ARG A 29 11.67 5.77 -5.73
CA ARG A 29 11.32 7.01 -6.43
C ARG A 29 10.72 6.77 -7.81
N TRP A 30 11.24 5.81 -8.56
CA TRP A 30 10.62 5.42 -9.82
C TRP A 30 9.22 4.85 -9.60
N HIS A 31 9.04 4.04 -8.56
CA HIS A 31 7.73 3.50 -8.18
C HIS A 31 6.74 4.59 -7.77
N GLU A 32 7.15 5.57 -6.96
CA GLU A 32 6.34 6.75 -6.61
C GLU A 32 5.90 7.52 -7.86
N GLY A 33 6.82 7.76 -8.80
CA GLY A 33 6.51 8.41 -10.08
C GLY A 33 5.50 7.63 -10.92
N ARG A 34 5.50 6.30 -10.86
CA ARG A 34 4.49 5.45 -11.52
C ARG A 34 3.13 5.47 -10.82
N ILE A 35 3.11 5.59 -9.49
CA ILE A 35 1.86 5.64 -8.71
C ILE A 35 1.18 7.00 -8.80
N ALA A 36 1.94 8.09 -8.89
CA ALA A 36 1.39 9.45 -8.86
C ALA A 36 0.26 9.70 -9.89
N PRO A 37 0.35 9.25 -11.16
CA PRO A 37 -0.76 9.33 -12.12
C PRO A 37 -1.99 8.53 -11.71
N LEU A 38 -1.81 7.36 -11.10
CA LEU A 38 -2.92 6.54 -10.59
C LEU A 38 -3.64 7.26 -9.45
N LEU A 39 -2.88 7.88 -8.55
CA LEU A 39 -3.43 8.68 -7.45
C LEU A 39 -4.19 9.91 -7.98
N ALA A 40 -3.60 10.64 -8.93
CA ALA A 40 -4.22 11.82 -9.54
C ALA A 40 -5.54 11.48 -10.27
N THR A 41 -5.57 10.36 -11.00
CA THR A 41 -6.76 9.91 -11.73
C THR A 41 -7.77 9.18 -10.85
N ALA A 42 -7.38 8.70 -9.67
CA ALA A 42 -8.26 8.09 -8.67
C ALA A 42 -8.96 9.12 -7.78
N GLY A 43 -8.62 10.42 -7.88
CA GLY A 43 -9.24 11.49 -7.07
C GLY A 43 -10.77 11.60 -7.16
N GLY A 44 -11.38 10.98 -8.19
CA GLY A 44 -12.84 10.82 -8.26
C GLY A 44 -13.40 9.47 -7.74
N GLY A 45 -12.56 8.43 -7.64
CA GLY A 45 -12.98 7.05 -7.33
C GLY A 45 -12.68 6.58 -5.89
N GLY A 46 -11.79 7.27 -5.17
CA GLY A 46 -11.50 6.97 -3.76
C GLY A 46 -10.48 5.86 -3.52
N ALA A 47 -10.30 5.49 -2.25
CA ALA A 47 -9.26 4.58 -1.77
C ALA A 47 -9.33 3.19 -2.39
N VAL A 48 -10.54 2.62 -2.51
CA VAL A 48 -10.77 1.29 -3.09
C VAL A 48 -10.40 1.25 -4.58
N VAL A 49 -10.86 2.25 -5.34
CA VAL A 49 -10.55 2.36 -6.78
C VAL A 49 -9.05 2.60 -7.00
N PHE A 50 -8.41 3.40 -6.15
CA PHE A 50 -6.98 3.61 -6.19
C PHE A 50 -6.20 2.28 -6.06
N LEU A 51 -6.50 1.48 -5.03
CA LEU A 51 -5.80 0.21 -4.82
C LEU A 51 -6.15 -0.85 -5.87
N GLU A 52 -7.38 -0.87 -6.39
CA GLU A 52 -7.74 -1.74 -7.52
C GLU A 52 -6.89 -1.42 -8.77
N ARG A 53 -6.73 -0.13 -9.11
CA ARG A 53 -5.89 0.31 -10.22
C ARG A 53 -4.42 0.00 -9.99
N LEU A 54 -3.95 0.16 -8.75
CA LEU A 54 -2.58 -0.18 -8.38
C LEU A 54 -2.33 -1.69 -8.53
N ILE A 55 -3.26 -2.55 -8.11
CA ILE A 55 -3.18 -4.00 -8.33
C ILE A 55 -3.08 -4.29 -9.83
N ALA A 56 -3.98 -3.72 -10.65
CA ALA A 56 -3.96 -3.93 -12.09
C ALA A 56 -2.62 -3.51 -12.72
N ALA A 57 -2.08 -2.36 -12.32
CA ALA A 57 -0.80 -1.85 -12.80
C ALA A 57 0.39 -2.72 -12.35
N ASN A 58 0.31 -3.36 -11.19
CA ASN A 58 1.35 -4.24 -10.67
C ASN A 58 1.28 -5.65 -11.28
N LEU A 59 0.08 -6.17 -11.57
CA LEU A 59 -0.08 -7.45 -12.27
C LEU A 59 0.49 -7.41 -13.69
N ALA A 60 0.49 -6.23 -14.32
CA ALA A 60 1.15 -6.02 -15.60
C ALA A 60 2.70 -6.12 -15.52
N ASP A 61 3.30 -6.07 -14.32
CA ASP A 61 4.74 -6.16 -14.12
C ASP A 61 5.11 -7.05 -12.90
N PRO A 62 5.27 -8.38 -13.11
CA PRO A 62 5.65 -9.31 -12.05
C PRO A 62 7.03 -9.04 -11.41
N ARG A 63 7.92 -8.26 -12.06
CA ARG A 63 9.23 -7.92 -11.49
C ARG A 63 9.07 -6.83 -10.43
N MET A 64 8.22 -5.84 -10.70
CA MET A 64 7.85 -4.82 -9.73
C MET A 64 7.25 -5.45 -8.46
N MET A 65 6.32 -6.38 -8.61
CA MET A 65 5.68 -7.06 -7.48
C MET A 65 6.70 -7.73 -6.55
N ARG A 66 7.66 -8.47 -7.11
CA ARG A 66 8.74 -9.09 -6.33
C ARG A 66 9.61 -8.06 -5.61
N LEU A 67 9.87 -6.95 -6.29
CA LEU A 67 10.67 -5.86 -5.73
C LEU A 67 9.96 -5.22 -4.54
N LEU A 68 8.67 -4.93 -4.63
CA LEU A 68 7.88 -4.40 -3.52
C LEU A 68 7.83 -5.34 -2.31
N VAL A 69 7.64 -6.65 -2.53
CA VAL A 69 7.69 -7.61 -1.43
C VAL A 69 9.07 -7.65 -0.80
N SER A 70 10.14 -7.57 -1.59
CA SER A 70 11.51 -7.56 -1.06
C SER A 70 11.81 -6.34 -0.18
N THR A 71 11.22 -5.17 -0.48
CA THR A 71 11.42 -3.97 0.34
C THR A 71 10.67 -4.05 1.66
N LEU A 72 9.53 -4.75 1.71
CA LEU A 72 8.84 -5.05 2.98
C LEU A 72 9.73 -5.92 3.89
N THR A 73 10.31 -6.99 3.33
CA THR A 73 11.25 -7.85 4.08
C THR A 73 12.48 -7.08 4.54
N ALA A 74 13.05 -6.25 3.67
CA ALA A 74 14.20 -5.41 3.99
C ALA A 74 13.90 -4.35 5.07
N GLY A 75 12.68 -3.80 5.10
CA GLY A 75 12.22 -2.88 6.13
C GLY A 75 11.97 -3.54 7.50
N ALA A 76 11.65 -4.83 7.51
CA ALA A 76 11.46 -5.63 8.71
C ALA A 76 12.78 -6.10 9.34
N ASP A 77 13.85 -6.20 8.55
CA ASP A 77 15.18 -6.56 9.05
C ASP A 77 15.85 -5.39 9.76
N ALA A 78 15.98 -5.47 11.10
CA ALA A 78 16.61 -4.44 11.90
C ALA A 78 18.12 -4.29 11.64
N ALA A 79 18.78 -5.32 11.10
CA ALA A 79 20.19 -5.27 10.74
C ALA A 79 20.42 -4.58 9.39
N ASN A 80 19.39 -4.41 8.57
CA ASN A 80 19.50 -3.76 7.28
C ASN A 80 19.65 -2.23 7.45
N PRO A 81 20.77 -1.62 6.98
CA PRO A 81 21.00 -0.19 7.12
C PRO A 81 19.92 0.70 6.45
N ALA A 82 19.26 0.19 5.41
CA ALA A 82 18.19 0.88 4.70
C ALA A 82 16.79 0.66 5.31
N ALA A 83 16.67 -0.17 6.36
CA ALA A 83 15.37 -0.48 6.98
C ALA A 83 14.59 0.76 7.45
N PRO A 84 15.19 1.80 8.05
CA PRO A 84 14.47 3.03 8.40
C PRO A 84 13.83 3.73 7.19
N PHE A 85 14.51 3.73 6.04
CA PHE A 85 13.99 4.30 4.80
C PHE A 85 12.76 3.52 4.32
N TYR A 86 12.85 2.20 4.25
CA TYR A 86 11.71 1.36 3.83
C TYR A 86 10.50 1.50 4.77
N ARG A 87 10.73 1.56 6.09
CA ARG A 87 9.65 1.80 7.07
C ARG A 87 8.99 3.16 6.88
N ASN A 88 9.78 4.20 6.57
CA ASN A 88 9.21 5.52 6.28
C ASN A 88 8.35 5.52 5.01
N GLN A 89 8.80 4.84 3.95
CA GLN A 89 8.04 4.68 2.71
C GLN A 89 6.72 3.94 2.96
N TYR A 90 6.78 2.82 3.68
CA TYR A 90 5.61 2.04 4.08
C TYR A 90 4.61 2.88 4.87
N ALA A 91 5.09 3.61 5.88
CA ALA A 91 4.25 4.51 6.67
C ALA A 91 3.67 5.66 5.82
N GLY A 92 4.42 6.15 4.82
CA GLY A 92 3.96 7.14 3.86
C GLY A 92 2.78 6.64 3.03
N PHE A 93 2.90 5.43 2.47
CA PHE A 93 1.83 4.79 1.71
C PHE A 93 0.56 4.58 2.55
N HIS A 94 0.71 4.09 3.79
CA HIS A 94 -0.39 3.96 4.74
C HIS A 94 -1.10 5.30 5.01
N ARG A 95 -0.34 6.38 5.22
CA ARG A 95 -0.90 7.73 5.37
C ARG A 95 -1.66 8.19 4.12
N THR A 96 -1.15 7.92 2.92
CA THR A 96 -1.83 8.27 1.67
C THR A 96 -3.18 7.57 1.55
N VAL A 97 -3.24 6.25 1.80
CA VAL A 97 -4.50 5.49 1.71
C VAL A 97 -5.50 5.95 2.77
N ARG A 98 -5.05 6.24 4.00
CA ARG A 98 -5.91 6.85 5.02
C ARG A 98 -6.47 8.20 4.58
N GLY A 99 -5.64 9.07 4.03
CA GLY A 99 -6.06 10.36 3.50
C GLY A 99 -7.11 10.24 2.38
N LEU A 100 -7.02 9.20 1.55
CA LEU A 100 -8.07 8.91 0.56
C LEU A 100 -9.40 8.54 1.22
N PHE A 101 -9.41 7.74 2.29
CA PHE A 101 -10.63 7.45 3.04
C PHE A 101 -11.22 8.69 3.72
N GLU A 102 -10.37 9.56 4.28
CA GLU A 102 -10.81 10.85 4.83
C GLU A 102 -11.51 11.69 3.74
N GLN A 103 -10.95 11.72 2.53
CA GLN A 103 -11.57 12.39 1.37
C GLN A 103 -12.84 11.70 0.88
N ASP A 104 -12.91 10.37 0.94
CA ASP A 104 -14.09 9.60 0.54
C ASP A 104 -15.29 9.88 1.44
N VAL A 105 -15.07 10.04 2.74
CA VAL A 105 -16.11 10.46 3.69
C VAL A 105 -16.58 11.88 3.38
N LEU A 106 -15.66 12.83 3.20
CA LEU A 106 -15.99 14.22 2.88
C LEU A 106 -16.78 14.36 1.57
N ALA A 107 -16.49 13.50 0.60
CA ALA A 107 -17.15 13.47 -0.70
C ALA A 107 -18.43 12.60 -0.73
N GLY A 108 -18.81 11.97 0.38
CA GLY A 108 -19.98 11.09 0.46
C GLY A 108 -19.85 9.76 -0.30
N ARG A 109 -18.62 9.34 -0.64
CA ARG A 109 -18.34 8.05 -1.30
C ARG A 109 -18.31 6.88 -0.31
N GLU A 110 -17.98 7.17 0.94
CA GLU A 110 -18.03 6.24 2.06
C GLU A 110 -18.93 6.82 3.17
N PRO A 111 -19.56 5.96 3.99
CA PRO A 111 -20.47 6.40 5.04
C PRO A 111 -19.72 7.18 6.13
N ALA A 112 -20.36 8.19 6.71
CA ALA A 112 -19.76 9.00 7.79
C ALA A 112 -19.44 8.22 9.08
N THR A 113 -19.97 6.99 9.21
CA THR A 113 -19.74 6.08 10.34
C THR A 113 -18.45 5.26 10.23
N ILE A 114 -17.75 5.33 9.08
CA ILE A 114 -16.48 4.64 8.89
C ILE A 114 -15.40 5.25 9.79
N ASP A 115 -14.51 4.41 10.32
CA ASP A 115 -13.21 4.86 10.85
C ASP A 115 -12.18 4.79 9.70
N PRO A 116 -11.71 5.93 9.16
CA PRO A 116 -10.77 5.95 8.03
C PRO A 116 -9.47 5.21 8.31
N ARG A 117 -9.00 5.21 9.57
CA ARG A 117 -7.77 4.50 9.95
C ARG A 117 -8.00 3.00 9.87
N ARG A 118 -9.05 2.50 10.52
CA ARG A 118 -9.39 1.06 10.49
C ARG A 118 -9.64 0.57 9.07
N ALA A 119 -10.35 1.37 8.26
CA ALA A 119 -10.64 1.02 6.87
C ALA A 119 -9.36 0.94 6.01
N ALA A 120 -8.43 1.89 6.19
CA ALA A 120 -7.13 1.86 5.54
C ALA A 120 -6.33 0.62 5.92
N ASP A 121 -6.22 0.31 7.21
CA ASP A 121 -5.48 -0.85 7.71
C ASP A 121 -6.05 -2.16 7.13
N GLN A 122 -7.38 -2.30 7.10
CA GLN A 122 -8.05 -3.47 6.53
C GLN A 122 -7.85 -3.60 5.01
N LEU A 123 -7.95 -2.49 4.29
CA LEU A 123 -7.80 -2.48 2.83
C LEU A 123 -6.35 -2.76 2.42
N LEU A 124 -5.38 -2.23 3.16
CA LEU A 124 -3.94 -2.47 2.94
C LEU A 124 -3.55 -3.91 3.25
N ALA A 125 -4.03 -4.47 4.37
CA ALA A 125 -3.79 -5.88 4.70
C ALA A 125 -4.35 -6.82 3.61
N LEU A 126 -5.54 -6.52 3.07
CA LEU A 126 -6.11 -7.26 1.94
C LEU A 126 -5.21 -7.14 0.70
N TYR A 127 -4.81 -5.92 0.35
CA TYR A 127 -3.95 -5.63 -0.80
C TYR A 127 -2.63 -6.42 -0.70
N GLU A 128 -1.91 -6.31 0.41
CA GLU A 128 -0.62 -6.99 0.64
C GLU A 128 -0.77 -8.52 0.64
N GLY A 129 -1.80 -9.04 1.29
CA GLY A 129 -2.07 -10.47 1.32
C GLY A 129 -2.39 -11.04 -0.05
N LEU A 130 -3.16 -10.30 -0.87
CA LEU A 130 -3.48 -10.71 -2.23
C LEU A 130 -2.28 -10.59 -3.18
N GLN A 131 -1.42 -9.61 -2.97
CA GLN A 131 -0.16 -9.49 -3.71
C GLN A 131 0.76 -10.69 -3.47
N LEU A 132 0.95 -11.05 -2.20
CA LEU A 132 1.76 -12.21 -1.83
C LEU A 132 1.15 -13.51 -2.38
N GLN A 133 -0.17 -13.68 -2.26
CA GLN A 133 -0.85 -14.86 -2.79
C GLN A 133 -0.78 -14.94 -4.31
N GLY A 134 -0.94 -13.82 -5.03
CA GLY A 134 -0.82 -13.78 -6.49
C GLY A 134 0.57 -14.16 -6.99
N MET A 135 1.61 -14.00 -6.16
CA MET A 135 2.97 -14.45 -6.47
C MET A 135 3.21 -15.94 -6.20
N LEU A 136 2.42 -16.57 -5.31
CA LEU A 136 2.66 -17.92 -4.82
C LEU A 136 1.63 -18.96 -5.29
N ARG A 137 0.46 -18.50 -5.75
CA ARG A 137 -0.66 -19.36 -6.13
C ARG A 137 -0.97 -19.21 -7.61
N ASP A 138 -0.69 -20.25 -8.37
CA ASP A 138 -1.05 -20.30 -9.79
C ASP A 138 -2.58 -20.19 -9.98
N GLY A 139 -3.00 -19.43 -10.99
CA GLY A 139 -4.39 -19.30 -11.39
C GLY A 139 -5.27 -18.42 -10.48
N LEU A 140 -4.71 -17.75 -9.47
CA LEU A 140 -5.47 -16.79 -8.65
C LEU A 140 -5.80 -15.52 -9.45
N ASP A 141 -7.08 -15.24 -9.64
CA ASP A 141 -7.54 -13.92 -10.09
C ASP A 141 -7.53 -12.92 -8.91
N VAL A 142 -6.40 -12.23 -8.78
CA VAL A 142 -6.14 -11.26 -7.70
C VAL A 142 -7.15 -10.09 -7.74
N LEU A 143 -7.53 -9.63 -8.93
CA LEU A 143 -8.49 -8.52 -9.08
C LEU A 143 -9.91 -8.94 -8.70
N ALA A 144 -10.34 -10.13 -9.14
CA ALA A 144 -11.64 -10.66 -8.75
C ALA A 144 -11.73 -10.87 -7.23
N ALA A 145 -10.68 -11.44 -6.62
CA ALA A 145 -10.62 -11.63 -5.18
C ALA A 145 -10.66 -10.29 -4.41
N PHE A 146 -9.94 -9.27 -4.88
CA PHE A 146 -9.97 -7.94 -4.28
C PHE A 146 -11.37 -7.32 -4.33
N ARG A 147 -12.04 -7.36 -5.48
CA ARG A 147 -13.40 -6.81 -5.65
C ARG A 147 -14.42 -7.50 -4.74
N ASP A 148 -14.36 -8.82 -4.65
CA ASP A 148 -15.28 -9.60 -3.81
C ASP A 148 -15.12 -9.27 -2.32
N VAL A 149 -13.89 -9.23 -1.81
CA VAL A 149 -13.63 -8.94 -0.39
C VAL A 149 -13.92 -7.48 -0.06
N THR A 150 -13.55 -6.53 -0.92
CA THR A 150 -13.83 -5.11 -0.70
C THR A 150 -15.34 -4.82 -0.66
N GLY A 151 -16.15 -5.52 -1.45
CA GLY A 151 -17.60 -5.45 -1.35
C GLY A 151 -18.13 -5.82 0.04
N ARG A 152 -17.53 -6.82 0.70
CA ARG A 152 -17.85 -7.19 2.10
C ARG A 152 -17.35 -6.16 3.10
N LEU A 153 -16.10 -5.70 2.96
CA LEU A 153 -15.52 -4.68 3.84
C LEU A 153 -16.35 -3.40 3.86
N ARG A 154 -16.80 -2.92 2.69
CA ARG A 154 -17.64 -1.72 2.58
C ARG A 154 -18.98 -1.86 3.30
N ARG A 155 -19.59 -3.05 3.27
CA ARG A 155 -20.80 -3.33 4.06
C ARG A 155 -20.51 -3.30 5.57
N GLY A 156 -19.36 -3.85 5.99
CA GLY A 156 -18.91 -3.80 7.39
C GLY A 156 -18.63 -2.38 7.87
N TRP A 157 -18.01 -1.54 7.03
CA TRP A 157 -17.80 -0.12 7.32
C TRP A 157 -19.11 0.65 7.48
N ALA A 158 -20.10 0.37 6.64
CA ALA A 158 -21.43 0.97 6.72
C ALA A 158 -22.20 0.59 8.00
N ALA A 159 -22.00 -0.62 8.53
CA ALA A 159 -22.65 -1.08 9.75
C ALA A 159 -22.12 -0.40 11.04
N GLY A 160 -20.97 0.28 10.98
CA GLY A 160 -20.35 0.96 12.13
C GLY A 160 -19.83 0.01 13.21
N VAL A 161 -19.20 0.58 14.26
CA VAL A 161 -18.57 -0.14 15.39
C VAL A 161 -19.61 -0.85 16.30
N GLY A 162 -20.91 -0.69 16.06
CA GLY A 162 -21.99 -1.22 16.91
C GLY A 162 -22.36 -2.69 16.71
N GLY A 163 -21.74 -3.41 15.76
CA GLY A 163 -22.11 -4.80 15.46
C GLY A 163 -21.59 -5.87 16.42
N GLU A 164 -20.66 -5.54 17.33
CA GLU A 164 -20.02 -6.53 18.23
C GLU A 164 -20.54 -6.51 19.68
N ALA A 165 -21.47 -5.62 20.04
CA ALA A 165 -21.85 -5.41 21.45
C ALA A 165 -23.15 -6.11 21.92
N ALA A 166 -23.79 -6.97 21.12
CA ALA A 166 -25.14 -7.47 21.45
C ALA A 166 -25.30 -8.99 21.65
N ASP A 167 -24.27 -9.81 21.49
CA ASP A 167 -24.43 -11.29 21.53
C ASP A 167 -23.57 -12.03 22.56
N GLY A 168 -23.02 -11.30 23.53
CA GLY A 168 -22.11 -11.82 24.55
C GLY A 168 -22.66 -11.79 25.97
N VAL A 169 -23.95 -12.06 26.19
CA VAL A 169 -24.41 -12.40 27.54
C VAL A 169 -24.18 -13.91 27.72
N TYR A 170 -23.02 -14.27 28.27
CA TYR A 170 -22.92 -15.54 28.98
C TYR A 170 -23.65 -15.37 30.31
N ASP A 171 -24.82 -15.98 30.43
CA ASP A 171 -25.42 -16.31 31.73
C ASP A 171 -24.43 -17.19 32.49
N ILE A 172 -24.05 -16.74 33.69
CA ILE A 172 -23.38 -17.53 34.73
C ILE A 172 -24.42 -17.88 35.78
#